data_AF-R6HXC6-F1
#
_entry.id   AF-R6HXC6-F1
#
_cell.length_a   1.000
_cell.length_b   1.000
_cell.length_c   1.000
_cell.angle_alpha   90.00
_cell.angle_beta   90.00
_cell.angle_gamma   90.00
#
_symmetry.space_group_name_H-M   'P 1'
#
loop_
_entity.id
_entity.type
_entity.pdbx_description
1 polymer ?
#
loop_
_entity_poly.entity_id
_entity_poly.type
_entity_poly.pdbx_seq_one_letter_code
_entity_poly.pdbx_strand_id
1 'polypeptide(L)'
;MKRALKWILSLFLVLALLLGAAWFFLRYQPEIATGILTGWGSHALESGRYSRAIRYYGWAYQLSEQDPELAIALADAYKAAGNYTKAEYTLANAIAAGAPLPVYEALCQTYVAQNKLLDAVSMLDQVADPAVKAELDAQRPAPPTSSLAPGFYSQYMNVTISGQGKLYLGMGEEYPSTATPYEGPISLELGETSIRAVAVGENGLVSPLSIFGYTISGVVEPVTLSDPALDAYVRQLLGRSGDSALTTADLWSITELTVPTETSNLEDLTYFTGLTALVIQGKENLDLSFLAQMPELTTLDLASSVISAQDLPLVGSLGKLTSLNLAGCSLSTLSGLEGLTALTSLDLSDNSISDLTPLAGCKGLTTLNLQRNAIASFGPLANLSALTSLDLSYNALADFSAVATCAALQFLDVSNNVLPSLTGIGSLGALTELNGSYNQLTEVTGLGSCAALVKLNLSNNALTSMDDLATLTHVTEIDVSYNDILTIPDFPEDAALVTFNGCHNYFEDVSGLAGLNTLNYVYLDYNNITDINVLSTCINLIQVGVFQTNVSDASALLDMNVIVSYNPT
;
A
#
# COMPACT_ATOMS: atom_id res chain seq x y z
N MET A 1 37.46 62.69 -68.26
CA MET A 1 36.04 62.76 -67.82
C MET A 1 35.03 62.30 -68.89
N LYS A 2 35.02 62.83 -70.13
CA LYS A 2 34.00 62.47 -71.14
C LYS A 2 33.93 60.97 -71.54
N ARG A 3 35.07 60.24 -71.57
CA ARG A 3 35.07 58.79 -71.83
C ARG A 3 34.48 57.99 -70.67
N ALA A 4 34.86 58.32 -69.43
CA ALA A 4 34.33 57.66 -68.23
C ALA A 4 32.81 57.86 -68.08
N LEU A 5 32.30 59.06 -68.39
CA LEU A 5 30.85 59.35 -68.33
C LEU A 5 30.04 58.54 -69.36
N LYS A 6 30.57 58.34 -70.58
CA LYS A 6 29.92 57.47 -71.58
C LYS A 6 29.89 56.01 -71.14
N TRP A 7 30.98 55.50 -70.54
CA TRP A 7 31.01 54.16 -69.97
C TRP A 7 30.00 54.01 -68.82
N ILE A 8 29.92 54.97 -67.91
CA ILE A 8 28.97 54.96 -66.79
C ILE A 8 27.53 55.03 -67.30
N LEU A 9 27.23 55.89 -68.27
CA LEU A 9 25.87 56.03 -68.83
C LEU A 9 25.44 54.77 -69.59
N SER A 10 26.34 54.17 -70.38
CA SER A 10 26.08 52.89 -71.04
C SER A 10 25.88 51.76 -70.03
N LEU A 11 26.67 51.73 -68.95
CA LEU A 11 26.49 50.76 -67.85
C LEU A 11 25.12 50.94 -67.18
N PHE A 12 24.70 52.18 -66.95
CA PHE A 12 23.41 52.51 -66.35
C PHE A 12 22.24 52.14 -67.26
N LEU A 13 22.37 52.35 -68.58
CA LEU A 13 21.37 51.94 -69.57
C LEU A 13 21.24 50.40 -69.63
N VAL A 14 22.36 49.68 -69.64
CA VAL A 14 22.39 48.22 -69.58
C VAL A 14 21.74 47.74 -68.28
N LEU A 15 22.08 48.36 -67.14
CA LEU A 15 21.47 48.03 -65.85
C LEU A 15 19.96 48.29 -65.85
N ALA A 16 19.50 49.41 -66.40
CA ALA A 16 18.07 49.73 -66.51
C ALA A 16 17.32 48.73 -67.40
N LEU A 17 17.91 48.30 -68.52
CA LEU A 17 17.36 47.27 -69.39
C LEU A 17 17.30 45.91 -68.69
N LEU A 18 18.34 45.53 -67.94
CA LEU A 18 18.38 44.29 -67.16
C LEU A 18 17.35 44.30 -66.03
N LEU A 19 17.20 45.43 -65.31
CA LEU A 19 16.19 45.60 -64.27
C LEU A 19 14.77 45.59 -64.86
N GLY A 20 14.57 46.23 -66.01
CA GLY A 20 13.30 46.21 -66.74
C GLY A 20 12.94 44.81 -67.23
N ALA A 21 13.91 44.05 -67.76
CA ALA A 21 13.72 42.66 -68.14
C ALA A 21 13.43 41.78 -66.92
N ALA A 22 14.18 41.92 -65.83
CA ALA A 22 13.93 41.19 -64.58
C ALA A 22 12.52 41.47 -64.03
N TRP A 23 12.08 42.74 -64.03
CA TRP A 23 10.73 43.11 -63.62
C TRP A 23 9.67 42.51 -64.54
N PHE A 24 9.89 42.52 -65.87
CA PHE A 24 9.00 41.91 -66.84
C PHE A 24 8.82 40.40 -66.59
N PHE A 25 9.92 39.65 -66.41
CA PHE A 25 9.85 38.22 -66.14
C PHE A 25 9.18 37.92 -64.80
N LEU A 26 9.53 38.64 -63.73
CA LEU A 26 8.92 38.44 -62.41
C LEU A 26 7.42 38.74 -62.39
N ARG A 27 6.94 39.70 -63.19
CA ARG A 27 5.54 40.14 -63.16
C ARG A 27 4.65 39.45 -64.18
N TYR A 28 5.16 39.16 -65.38
CA TYR A 28 4.35 38.69 -66.51
C TYR A 28 4.71 37.28 -66.99
N GLN A 29 5.84 36.72 -66.56
CA GLN A 29 6.27 35.36 -66.91
C GLN A 29 6.87 34.64 -65.67
N PRO A 30 6.09 34.53 -64.57
CA PRO A 30 6.60 34.01 -63.30
C PRO A 30 7.13 32.58 -63.42
N GLU A 31 6.55 31.73 -64.27
CA GLU A 31 7.02 30.35 -64.52
C GLU A 31 8.47 30.30 -65.03
N ILE A 32 8.83 31.16 -65.98
CA ILE A 32 10.19 31.22 -66.53
C ILE A 32 11.17 31.70 -65.44
N ALA A 33 10.77 32.71 -64.67
CA ALA A 33 11.58 33.22 -63.58
C ALA A 33 11.78 32.18 -62.47
N THR A 34 10.73 31.44 -62.10
CA THR A 34 10.78 30.31 -61.16
C THR A 34 11.70 29.21 -61.66
N GLY A 35 11.63 28.82 -62.94
CA GLY A 35 12.51 27.82 -63.53
C GLY A 35 13.99 28.22 -63.49
N ILE A 36 14.30 29.48 -63.80
CA ILE A 36 15.68 30.02 -63.71
C ILE A 36 16.19 29.99 -62.27
N LEU A 37 15.37 30.47 -61.32
CA LEU A 37 15.72 30.48 -59.89
C LEU A 37 15.92 29.07 -59.35
N THR A 38 15.09 28.12 -59.75
CA THR A 38 15.21 26.71 -59.37
C THR A 38 16.52 26.11 -59.88
N GLY A 39 16.85 26.32 -61.16
CA GLY A 39 18.12 25.85 -61.74
C GLY A 39 19.35 26.47 -61.07
N TRP A 40 19.30 27.77 -60.73
CA TRP A 40 20.36 28.41 -59.94
C TRP A 40 20.44 27.84 -58.52
N GLY A 41 19.30 27.49 -57.92
CA GLY A 41 19.19 26.81 -56.63
C GLY A 41 19.89 25.47 -56.64
N SER A 42 19.55 24.60 -57.60
CA SER A 42 20.13 23.25 -57.73
C SER A 42 21.63 23.31 -57.95
N HIS A 43 22.09 24.14 -58.88
CA HIS A 43 23.53 24.31 -59.11
C HIS A 43 24.26 24.86 -57.87
N ALA A 44 23.64 25.77 -57.11
CA ALA A 44 24.22 26.27 -55.87
C ALA A 44 24.27 25.20 -54.78
N LEU A 45 23.25 24.35 -54.67
CA LEU A 45 23.17 23.24 -53.71
C LEU A 45 24.27 22.20 -53.99
N GLU A 46 24.38 21.75 -55.24
CA GLU A 46 25.43 20.81 -55.70
C GLU A 46 26.85 21.36 -55.50
N SER A 47 27.02 22.69 -55.65
CA SER A 47 28.29 23.36 -55.42
C SER A 47 28.63 23.59 -53.94
N GLY A 48 27.82 23.09 -52.99
CA GLY A 48 28.00 23.34 -51.55
C GLY A 48 27.72 24.78 -51.09
N ARG A 49 27.08 25.61 -51.93
CA ARG A 49 26.79 27.03 -51.65
C ARG A 49 25.38 27.19 -51.07
N TYR A 50 25.15 26.59 -49.91
CA TYR A 50 23.81 26.42 -49.32
C TYR A 50 23.06 27.73 -49.09
N SER A 51 23.72 28.80 -48.60
CA SER A 51 23.06 30.11 -48.41
C SER A 51 22.56 30.75 -49.71
N ARG A 52 23.19 30.43 -50.85
CA ARG A 52 22.72 30.86 -52.17
C ARG A 52 21.58 29.99 -52.66
N ALA A 53 21.68 28.67 -52.46
CA ALA A 53 20.61 27.73 -52.78
C ALA A 53 19.31 28.08 -52.04
N ILE A 54 19.38 28.27 -50.71
CA ILE A 54 18.24 28.70 -49.87
C ILE A 54 17.60 29.98 -50.40
N ARG A 55 18.41 30.96 -50.84
CA ARG A 55 17.91 32.24 -51.35
C ARG A 55 17.16 32.06 -52.67
N TYR A 56 17.74 31.31 -53.60
CA TYR A 56 17.14 31.10 -54.91
C TYR A 56 15.87 30.24 -54.82
N TYR A 57 15.91 29.13 -54.07
CA TYR A 57 14.72 28.33 -53.81
C TYR A 57 13.66 29.10 -53.02
N GLY A 58 14.05 29.94 -52.05
CA GLY A 58 13.11 30.78 -51.31
C GLY A 58 12.38 31.79 -52.20
N TRP A 59 13.08 32.43 -53.14
CA TRP A 59 12.45 33.30 -54.13
C TRP A 59 11.56 32.52 -55.11
N ALA A 60 12.00 31.34 -55.57
CA ALA A 60 11.22 30.48 -56.45
C ALA A 60 9.92 30.01 -55.76
N TYR A 61 10.01 29.60 -54.50
CA TYR A 61 8.88 29.15 -53.70
C TYR A 61 7.84 30.25 -53.49
N GLN A 62 8.28 31.49 -53.22
CA GLN A 62 7.36 32.62 -53.10
C GLN A 62 6.73 33.02 -54.44
N LEU A 63 7.48 32.96 -55.53
CA LEU A 63 7.02 33.36 -56.86
C LEU A 63 6.04 32.36 -57.49
N SER A 64 6.15 31.08 -57.12
CA SER A 64 5.30 29.98 -57.58
C SER A 64 4.01 29.81 -56.77
N GLU A 65 3.66 30.77 -55.91
CA GLU A 65 2.53 30.64 -54.98
C GLU A 65 2.65 29.42 -54.05
N GLN A 66 3.87 29.12 -53.59
CA GLN A 66 4.18 28.05 -52.63
C GLN A 66 4.04 26.63 -53.20
N ASP A 67 4.61 26.40 -54.40
CA ASP A 67 4.68 25.07 -55.02
C ASP A 67 5.30 24.01 -54.06
N PRO A 68 4.59 22.89 -53.79
CA PRO A 68 5.06 21.80 -52.96
C PRO A 68 6.42 21.21 -53.34
N GLU A 69 6.76 21.11 -54.63
CA GLU A 69 8.06 20.57 -55.06
C GLU A 69 9.22 21.49 -54.63
N LEU A 70 8.98 22.81 -54.71
CA LEU A 70 9.95 23.81 -54.26
C LEU A 70 10.04 23.90 -52.74
N ALA A 71 8.99 23.54 -52.01
CA ALA A 71 9.05 23.39 -50.55
C ALA A 71 10.06 22.29 -50.16
N ILE A 72 10.04 21.15 -50.85
CA ILE A 72 10.98 20.04 -50.64
C ILE A 72 12.41 20.49 -50.96
N ALA A 73 12.63 21.09 -52.15
CA ALA A 73 13.95 21.55 -52.56
C ALA A 73 14.54 22.62 -51.61
N LEU A 74 13.69 23.52 -51.09
CA LEU A 74 14.08 24.50 -50.09
C LEU A 74 14.41 23.85 -48.74
N ALA A 75 13.61 22.88 -48.30
CA ALA A 75 13.86 22.10 -47.09
C ALA A 75 15.17 21.30 -47.17
N ASP A 76 15.46 20.69 -48.32
CA ASP A 76 16.73 20.01 -48.57
C ASP A 76 17.92 20.96 -48.50
N ALA A 77 17.79 22.17 -49.05
CA ALA A 77 18.82 23.20 -48.93
C ALA A 77 19.03 23.65 -47.47
N TYR A 78 17.96 23.70 -46.66
CA TYR A 78 18.07 23.97 -45.22
C TYR A 78 18.75 22.83 -44.47
N LYS A 79 18.39 21.56 -44.74
CA LYS A 79 19.05 20.37 -44.15
C LYS A 79 20.54 20.33 -44.49
N ALA A 80 20.91 20.58 -45.75
CA ALA A 80 22.30 20.64 -46.18
C ALA A 80 23.10 21.76 -45.48
N ALA A 81 22.44 22.85 -45.11
CA ALA A 81 23.01 23.92 -44.29
C ALA A 81 23.01 23.62 -42.77
N GLY A 82 22.54 22.46 -42.34
CA GLY A 82 22.42 22.07 -40.93
C GLY A 82 21.22 22.68 -40.18
N ASN A 83 20.27 23.31 -40.89
CA ASN A 83 19.12 23.98 -40.29
C ASN A 83 17.84 23.15 -40.41
N TYR A 84 17.75 22.08 -39.63
CA TYR A 84 16.61 21.16 -39.66
C TYR A 84 15.30 21.81 -39.17
N THR A 85 15.36 22.75 -38.22
CA THR A 85 14.18 23.47 -37.74
C THR A 85 13.49 24.28 -38.85
N LYS A 86 14.27 24.95 -39.72
CA LYS A 86 13.70 25.66 -40.87
C LYS A 86 13.18 24.71 -41.94
N ALA A 87 13.83 23.56 -42.14
CA ALA A 87 13.34 22.53 -43.06
C ALA A 87 11.96 22.01 -42.59
N GLU A 88 11.86 21.65 -41.31
CA GLU A 88 10.61 21.21 -40.66
C GLU A 88 9.50 22.25 -40.80
N TYR A 89 9.77 23.50 -40.44
CA TYR A 89 8.80 24.60 -40.56
C TYR A 89 8.34 24.84 -42.01
N THR A 90 9.24 24.72 -42.99
CA THR A 90 8.91 24.90 -44.40
C THR A 90 7.94 23.83 -44.88
N LEU A 91 8.23 22.57 -44.56
CA LEU A 91 7.41 21.42 -44.96
C LEU A 91 6.07 21.38 -44.22
N ALA A 92 6.05 21.67 -42.91
CA ALA A 92 4.82 21.72 -42.12
C ALA A 92 3.85 22.79 -42.63
N ASN A 93 4.35 23.97 -43.03
CA ASN A 93 3.50 25.00 -43.63
C ASN A 93 2.96 24.61 -45.00
N ALA A 94 3.76 23.92 -45.83
CA ALA A 94 3.29 23.39 -47.10
C ALA A 94 2.17 22.35 -46.89
N ILE A 95 2.31 21.47 -45.89
CA ILE A 95 1.26 20.52 -45.49
C ILE A 95 -0.01 21.25 -45.03
N ALA A 96 0.11 22.29 -44.19
CA ALA A 96 -1.03 23.09 -43.76
C ALA A 96 -1.74 23.83 -44.91
N ALA A 97 -1.03 24.07 -46.02
CA ALA A 97 -1.58 24.65 -47.25
C ALA A 97 -2.18 23.60 -48.22
N GLY A 98 -2.20 22.31 -47.85
CA GLY A 98 -2.80 21.23 -48.67
C GLY A 98 -1.81 20.53 -49.60
N ALA A 99 -0.53 20.41 -49.22
CA ALA A 99 0.47 19.71 -50.02
C ALA A 99 0.19 18.20 -50.22
N PRO A 100 0.68 17.59 -51.32
CA PRO A 100 0.56 16.16 -51.61
C PRO A 100 1.56 15.28 -50.83
N LEU A 101 1.41 13.96 -50.96
CA LEU A 101 2.19 12.92 -50.28
C LEU A 101 3.72 13.14 -50.23
N PRO A 102 4.42 13.57 -51.31
CA PRO A 102 5.88 13.75 -51.26
C PRO A 102 6.38 14.74 -50.18
N VAL A 103 5.58 15.74 -49.82
CA VAL A 103 5.93 16.69 -48.76
C VAL A 103 5.86 16.04 -47.38
N TYR A 104 4.91 15.12 -47.16
CA TYR A 104 4.81 14.33 -45.94
C TYR A 104 6.01 13.38 -45.78
N GLU A 105 6.41 12.70 -46.86
CA GLU A 105 7.61 11.85 -46.87
C GLU A 105 8.88 12.66 -46.53
N ALA A 106 9.05 13.82 -47.16
CA ALA A 106 10.17 14.71 -46.89
C ALA A 106 10.20 15.20 -45.43
N LEU A 107 9.03 15.47 -44.84
CA LEU A 107 8.93 15.86 -43.43
C LEU A 107 9.25 14.69 -42.49
N CYS A 108 8.72 13.49 -42.76
CA CYS A 108 9.07 12.28 -42.01
C CYS A 108 10.58 12.00 -42.04
N GLN A 109 11.23 12.08 -43.20
CA GLN A 109 12.68 11.93 -43.32
C GLN A 109 13.43 12.98 -42.47
N THR A 110 12.91 14.22 -42.43
CA THR A 110 13.47 15.30 -41.61
C THR A 110 13.33 15.00 -40.12
N TYR A 111 12.21 14.40 -39.69
CA TYR A 111 12.02 13.93 -38.31
C TYR A 111 12.93 12.76 -37.95
N VAL A 112 13.04 11.75 -38.82
CA VAL A 112 13.93 10.59 -38.63
C VAL A 112 15.38 11.04 -38.46
N ALA A 113 15.84 11.98 -39.29
CA ALA A 113 17.19 12.55 -39.21
C ALA A 113 17.46 13.32 -37.90
N GLN A 114 16.41 13.83 -37.24
CA GLN A 114 16.47 14.55 -35.97
C GLN A 114 16.21 13.68 -34.74
N ASN A 115 16.06 12.36 -34.89
CA ASN A 115 15.63 11.47 -33.82
C ASN A 115 14.24 11.83 -33.24
N LYS A 116 13.33 12.28 -34.09
CA LYS A 116 11.97 12.73 -33.73
C LYS A 116 10.90 11.73 -34.22
N LEU A 117 11.07 10.45 -33.91
CA LEU A 117 10.16 9.39 -34.41
C LEU A 117 8.71 9.56 -33.90
N LEU A 118 8.53 10.07 -32.69
CA LEU A 118 7.19 10.35 -32.14
C LEU A 118 6.47 11.46 -32.93
N ASP A 119 7.18 12.53 -33.30
CA ASP A 119 6.62 13.63 -34.10
C ASP A 119 6.22 13.13 -35.49
N ALA A 120 7.04 12.27 -36.11
CA ALA A 120 6.72 11.65 -37.39
C ALA A 120 5.45 10.79 -37.33
N VAL A 121 5.32 9.93 -36.32
CA VAL A 121 4.13 9.08 -36.13
C VAL A 121 2.90 9.95 -35.86
N SER A 122 3.01 10.93 -34.96
CA SER A 122 1.90 11.82 -34.61
C SER A 122 1.40 12.62 -35.81
N MET A 123 2.32 13.11 -36.64
CA MET A 123 1.99 13.83 -37.87
C MET A 123 1.27 12.92 -38.88
N LEU A 124 1.74 11.69 -39.09
CA LEU A 124 1.10 10.72 -39.99
C LEU A 124 -0.28 10.24 -39.49
N ASP A 125 -0.52 10.26 -38.19
CA ASP A 125 -1.81 9.87 -37.60
C ASP A 125 -2.84 11.01 -37.65
N GLN A 126 -2.38 12.27 -37.77
CA GLN A 126 -3.22 13.48 -37.75
C GLN A 126 -3.42 14.13 -39.14
N VAL A 127 -3.19 13.39 -40.22
CA VAL A 127 -3.39 13.90 -41.59
C VAL A 127 -4.87 14.22 -41.81
N ALA A 128 -5.18 15.47 -42.13
CA ALA A 128 -6.55 15.96 -42.25
C ALA A 128 -7.26 15.54 -43.55
N ASP A 129 -6.51 15.41 -44.65
CA ASP A 129 -7.06 15.01 -45.95
C ASP A 129 -7.21 13.48 -46.05
N PRO A 130 -8.44 12.93 -46.18
CA PRO A 130 -8.66 11.49 -46.25
C PRO A 130 -8.01 10.80 -47.45
N ALA A 131 -7.90 11.49 -48.60
CA ALA A 131 -7.31 10.93 -49.81
C ALA A 131 -5.79 10.76 -49.64
N VAL A 132 -5.13 11.80 -49.11
CA VAL A 132 -3.69 11.76 -48.81
C VAL A 132 -3.41 10.76 -47.69
N LYS A 133 -4.25 10.70 -46.66
CA LYS A 133 -4.13 9.73 -45.57
C LYS A 133 -4.19 8.29 -46.08
N ALA A 134 -5.13 7.97 -46.97
CA ALA A 134 -5.24 6.64 -47.57
C ALA A 134 -4.00 6.27 -48.40
N GLU A 135 -3.42 7.22 -49.13
CA GLU A 135 -2.20 7.00 -49.92
C GLU A 135 -0.97 6.80 -49.02
N LEU A 136 -0.83 7.60 -47.96
CA LEU A 136 0.21 7.45 -46.96
C LEU A 136 0.12 6.11 -46.24
N ASP A 137 -1.07 5.71 -45.78
CA ASP A 137 -1.27 4.45 -45.07
C ASP A 137 -1.00 3.23 -45.96
N ALA A 138 -1.20 3.34 -47.28
CA ALA A 138 -0.86 2.28 -48.22
C ALA A 138 0.66 2.10 -48.42
N GLN A 139 1.45 3.17 -48.23
CA GLN A 139 2.91 3.15 -48.39
C GLN A 139 3.67 3.07 -47.06
N ARG A 140 2.99 3.32 -45.94
CA ARG A 140 3.55 3.27 -44.60
C ARG A 140 3.91 1.82 -44.25
N PRO A 141 5.09 1.56 -43.65
CA PRO A 141 5.43 0.23 -43.19
C PRO A 141 4.39 -0.28 -42.20
N ALA A 142 4.07 -1.57 -42.30
CA ALA A 142 3.20 -2.22 -41.31
C ALA A 142 3.83 -2.12 -39.90
N PRO A 143 3.01 -2.09 -38.84
CA PRO A 143 3.50 -2.15 -37.47
C PRO A 143 4.42 -3.36 -37.28
N PRO A 144 5.57 -3.20 -36.58
CA PRO A 144 6.45 -4.32 -36.26
C PRO A 144 5.69 -5.46 -35.58
N THR A 145 6.17 -6.67 -35.78
CA THR A 145 5.63 -7.89 -35.18
C THR A 145 6.70 -8.56 -34.33
N SER A 146 6.26 -9.31 -33.32
CA SER A 146 7.14 -10.07 -32.45
C SER A 146 7.11 -11.56 -32.81
N SER A 147 8.25 -12.25 -32.65
CA SER A 147 8.34 -13.71 -32.74
C SER A 147 7.59 -14.44 -31.62
N LEU A 148 7.30 -13.74 -30.51
CA LEU A 148 6.59 -14.27 -29.34
C LEU A 148 5.35 -13.42 -29.07
N ALA A 149 4.26 -14.09 -28.70
CA ALA A 149 3.06 -13.38 -28.28
C ALA A 149 3.33 -12.64 -26.95
N PRO A 150 2.89 -11.38 -26.78
CA PRO A 150 2.92 -10.73 -25.47
C PRO A 150 2.18 -11.56 -24.42
N GLY A 151 2.74 -11.66 -23.22
CA GLY A 151 2.15 -12.47 -22.15
C GLY A 151 3.14 -13.00 -21.12
N PHE A 152 2.67 -13.98 -20.35
CA PHE A 152 3.38 -14.59 -19.24
C PHE A 152 4.13 -15.84 -19.68
N TYR A 153 5.39 -15.98 -19.25
CA TYR A 153 6.23 -17.13 -19.55
C TYR A 153 6.97 -17.59 -18.30
N SER A 154 7.13 -18.91 -18.16
CA SER A 154 7.79 -19.56 -17.01
C SER A 154 9.21 -20.05 -17.29
N GLN A 155 9.84 -19.47 -18.31
CA GLN A 155 11.21 -19.77 -18.72
C GLN A 155 11.80 -18.55 -19.41
N TYR A 156 13.12 -18.41 -19.41
CA TYR A 156 13.80 -17.37 -20.17
C TYR A 156 13.50 -17.50 -21.66
N MET A 157 13.15 -16.38 -22.28
CA MET A 157 12.73 -16.32 -23.68
C MET A 157 13.54 -15.28 -24.42
N ASN A 158 13.80 -15.53 -25.70
CA ASN A 158 14.40 -14.55 -26.60
C ASN A 158 13.35 -14.07 -27.60
N VAL A 159 13.21 -12.76 -27.73
CA VAL A 159 12.24 -12.16 -28.65
C VAL A 159 12.94 -11.49 -29.83
N THR A 160 12.47 -11.80 -31.04
CA THR A 160 12.92 -11.15 -32.26
C THR A 160 11.82 -10.25 -32.80
N ILE A 161 12.13 -8.98 -33.06
CA ILE A 161 11.21 -8.04 -33.67
C ILE A 161 11.42 -8.03 -35.18
N SER A 162 10.34 -8.14 -35.95
CA SER A 162 10.34 -8.22 -37.41
C SER A 162 9.43 -7.15 -38.02
N GLY A 163 9.86 -6.53 -39.12
CA GLY A 163 9.08 -5.52 -39.83
C GLY A 163 9.75 -5.11 -41.14
N GLN A 164 9.07 -4.24 -41.89
CA GLN A 164 9.58 -3.74 -43.18
C GLN A 164 10.41 -2.47 -42.97
N GLY A 165 11.64 -2.44 -43.47
CA GLY A 165 12.55 -1.31 -43.32
C GLY A 165 13.45 -1.40 -42.08
N LYS A 166 13.96 -0.27 -41.60
CA LYS A 166 14.83 -0.20 -40.42
C LYS A 166 14.00 -0.16 -39.14
N LEU A 167 14.33 -1.00 -38.17
CA LEU A 167 13.62 -1.10 -36.90
C LEU A 167 14.33 -0.32 -35.80
N TYR A 168 13.52 0.35 -34.96
CA TYR A 168 13.97 1.09 -33.79
C TYR A 168 13.12 0.71 -32.59
N LEU A 169 13.78 0.57 -31.44
CA LEU A 169 13.14 0.11 -30.21
C LEU A 169 13.36 1.09 -29.05
N GLY A 170 12.45 1.05 -28.08
CA GLY A 170 12.58 1.66 -26.77
C GLY A 170 12.13 0.65 -25.70
N MET A 171 12.80 0.66 -24.54
CA MET A 171 12.52 -0.25 -23.43
C MET A 171 11.68 0.45 -22.36
N GLY A 172 10.76 -0.28 -21.74
CA GLY A 172 9.88 0.25 -20.69
C GLY A 172 8.93 1.32 -21.25
N GLU A 173 9.08 2.53 -20.74
CA GLU A 173 8.31 3.71 -21.16
C GLU A 173 9.01 4.55 -22.23
N GLU A 174 10.29 4.28 -22.52
CA GLU A 174 11.06 5.07 -23.48
C GLU A 174 10.54 4.89 -24.91
N TYR A 175 10.37 5.99 -25.63
CA TYR A 175 9.98 5.95 -27.03
C TYR A 175 11.17 5.55 -27.92
N PRO A 176 10.95 4.78 -29.01
CA PRO A 176 12.01 4.40 -29.93
C PRO A 176 12.86 5.57 -30.45
N SER A 177 14.17 5.32 -30.56
CA SER A 177 15.18 6.31 -30.95
C SER A 177 15.99 5.84 -32.16
N THR A 178 16.34 6.75 -33.07
CA THR A 178 17.18 6.49 -34.24
C THR A 178 18.68 6.38 -33.93
N ALA A 179 19.08 6.63 -32.68
CA ALA A 179 20.48 6.59 -32.26
C ALA A 179 21.13 5.20 -32.47
N THR A 180 20.38 4.13 -32.21
CA THR A 180 20.85 2.75 -32.34
C THR A 180 19.78 1.91 -33.04
N PRO A 181 19.99 1.49 -34.30
CA PRO A 181 19.11 0.53 -34.95
C PRO A 181 19.07 -0.81 -34.21
N TYR A 182 17.95 -1.52 -34.34
CA TYR A 182 17.81 -2.87 -33.80
C TYR A 182 18.70 -3.89 -34.54
N GLU A 183 19.45 -4.73 -33.82
CA GLU A 183 20.43 -5.66 -34.42
C GLU A 183 20.24 -7.16 -34.09
N GLY A 184 19.35 -7.57 -33.17
CA GLY A 184 19.24 -9.00 -32.84
C GLY A 184 18.26 -9.35 -31.73
N PRO A 185 18.08 -10.65 -31.42
CA PRO A 185 17.11 -11.09 -30.44
C PRO A 185 17.37 -10.47 -29.06
N ILE A 186 16.30 -10.07 -28.38
CA ILE A 186 16.31 -9.48 -27.04
C ILE A 186 16.06 -10.59 -26.04
N SER A 187 16.99 -10.77 -25.10
CA SER A 187 16.81 -11.66 -23.97
C SER A 187 15.80 -11.05 -22.99
N LEU A 188 14.75 -11.80 -22.67
CA LEU A 188 13.77 -11.43 -21.65
C LEU A 188 14.25 -11.98 -20.30
N GLU A 189 14.63 -11.06 -19.40
CA GLU A 189 15.05 -11.36 -18.03
C GLU A 189 13.84 -11.59 -17.10
N LEU A 190 14.09 -12.09 -15.89
CA LEU A 190 13.06 -12.25 -14.87
C LEU A 190 12.38 -10.92 -14.56
N GLY A 191 11.05 -10.91 -14.49
CA GLY A 191 10.23 -9.73 -14.25
C GLY A 191 9.52 -9.21 -15.52
N GLU A 192 9.15 -7.94 -15.48
CA GLU A 192 8.41 -7.29 -16.57
C GLU A 192 9.35 -6.65 -17.59
N THR A 193 9.10 -6.91 -18.87
CA THR A 193 9.79 -6.27 -19.98
C THR A 193 8.76 -5.71 -20.95
N SER A 194 8.77 -4.39 -21.13
CA SER A 194 7.98 -3.70 -22.16
C SER A 194 8.90 -3.27 -23.30
N ILE A 195 8.54 -3.64 -24.53
CA ILE A 195 9.27 -3.29 -25.75
C ILE A 195 8.36 -2.45 -26.63
N ARG A 196 8.79 -1.24 -26.93
CA ARG A 196 8.15 -0.33 -27.87
C ARG A 196 8.91 -0.36 -29.18
N ALA A 197 8.23 -0.50 -30.31
CA ALA A 197 8.85 -0.70 -31.61
C ALA A 197 8.21 0.13 -32.72
N VAL A 198 9.03 0.68 -33.60
CA VAL A 198 8.60 1.31 -34.86
C VAL A 198 9.51 0.88 -36.01
N ALA A 199 8.93 0.85 -37.22
CA ALA A 199 9.66 0.61 -38.46
C ALA A 199 9.74 1.89 -39.29
N VAL A 200 10.89 2.14 -39.91
CA VAL A 200 11.10 3.26 -40.85
C VAL A 200 11.35 2.68 -42.24
N GLY A 201 10.46 3.00 -43.17
CA GLY A 201 10.53 2.59 -44.57
C GLY A 201 11.64 3.33 -45.34
N GLU A 202 11.95 2.86 -46.55
CA GLU A 202 12.94 3.51 -47.41
C GLU A 202 12.54 4.93 -47.83
N ASN A 203 11.23 5.19 -47.95
CA ASN A 203 10.67 6.53 -48.18
C ASN A 203 10.67 7.43 -46.94
N GLY A 204 11.09 6.90 -45.78
CA GLY A 204 11.17 7.62 -44.51
C GLY A 204 9.86 7.65 -43.71
N LEU A 205 8.77 7.08 -44.22
CA LEU A 205 7.53 6.92 -43.45
C LEU A 205 7.76 5.98 -42.28
N VAL A 206 7.16 6.31 -41.13
CA VAL A 206 7.35 5.59 -39.86
C VAL A 206 6.06 4.86 -39.52
N SER A 207 6.11 3.55 -39.27
CA SER A 207 4.96 2.73 -38.88
C SER A 207 4.25 3.26 -37.62
N PRO A 208 3.01 2.83 -37.34
CA PRO A 208 2.44 2.97 -36.00
C PRO A 208 3.31 2.30 -34.93
N LEU A 209 3.18 2.76 -33.69
CA LEU A 209 3.87 2.18 -32.53
C LEU A 209 3.31 0.78 -32.20
N SER A 210 4.19 -0.20 -32.09
CA SER A 210 3.86 -1.51 -31.50
C SER A 210 4.40 -1.58 -30.09
N ILE A 211 3.60 -2.11 -29.15
CA ILE A 211 3.99 -2.30 -27.75
C ILE A 211 3.83 -3.77 -27.42
N PHE A 212 4.89 -4.38 -26.92
CA PHE A 212 4.93 -5.78 -26.52
C PHE A 212 5.29 -5.88 -25.05
N GLY A 213 4.35 -6.35 -24.22
CA GLY A 213 4.58 -6.64 -22.81
C GLY A 213 4.86 -8.11 -22.58
N TYR A 214 5.96 -8.41 -21.90
CA TYR A 214 6.34 -9.75 -21.48
C TYR A 214 6.55 -9.79 -19.97
N THR A 215 6.13 -10.87 -19.35
CA THR A 215 6.42 -11.13 -17.95
C THR A 215 7.05 -12.51 -17.84
N ILE A 216 8.31 -12.56 -17.40
CA ILE A 216 8.99 -13.82 -17.07
C ILE A 216 8.85 -14.02 -15.56
N SER A 217 8.13 -15.06 -15.15
CA SER A 217 7.95 -15.42 -13.73
C SER A 217 7.80 -16.92 -13.58
N GLY A 218 8.16 -17.49 -12.43
CA GLY A 218 8.03 -18.95 -12.25
C GLY A 218 9.16 -19.77 -12.88
N VAL A 219 10.32 -19.14 -13.18
CA VAL A 219 11.51 -19.85 -13.65
C VAL A 219 12.15 -20.64 -12.51
N VAL A 220 12.29 -21.96 -12.68
CA VAL A 220 12.89 -22.83 -11.68
C VAL A 220 14.41 -22.74 -11.75
N GLU A 221 15.01 -22.12 -10.74
CA GLU A 221 16.45 -21.90 -10.65
C GLU A 221 17.02 -22.55 -9.38
N PRO A 222 18.26 -23.07 -9.40
CA PRO A 222 18.93 -23.47 -8.19
C PRO A 222 19.12 -22.27 -7.24
N VAL A 223 18.78 -22.44 -5.96
CA VAL A 223 18.95 -21.42 -4.92
C VAL A 223 19.91 -21.93 -3.86
N THR A 224 20.79 -21.05 -3.40
CA THR A 224 21.59 -21.26 -2.19
C THR A 224 21.16 -20.23 -1.17
N LEU A 225 20.61 -20.67 -0.04
CA LEU A 225 20.27 -19.79 1.06
C LEU A 225 21.57 -19.41 1.78
N SER A 226 21.76 -18.11 2.00
CA SER A 226 22.97 -17.54 2.61
C SER A 226 23.06 -17.79 4.11
N ASP A 227 21.91 -17.78 4.81
CA ASP A 227 21.86 -18.05 6.24
C ASP A 227 21.81 -19.57 6.53
N PRO A 228 22.81 -20.14 7.23
CA PRO A 228 22.87 -21.58 7.45
C PRO A 228 21.79 -22.12 8.40
N ALA A 229 21.27 -21.31 9.32
CA ALA A 229 20.18 -21.73 10.20
C ALA A 229 18.85 -21.80 9.43
N LEU A 230 18.60 -20.81 8.57
CA LEU A 230 17.45 -20.81 7.67
C LEU A 230 17.55 -21.95 6.64
N ASP A 231 18.71 -22.16 6.02
CA ASP A 231 18.95 -23.26 5.07
C ASP A 231 18.66 -24.63 5.70
N ALA A 232 19.23 -24.89 6.88
CA ALA A 232 19.02 -26.15 7.58
C ALA A 232 17.53 -26.39 7.91
N TYR A 233 16.83 -25.34 8.37
CA TYR A 233 15.41 -25.41 8.69
C TYR A 233 14.54 -25.66 7.46
N VAL A 234 14.79 -24.93 6.37
CA VAL A 234 14.07 -25.07 5.09
C VAL A 234 14.27 -26.47 4.51
N ARG A 235 15.50 -26.99 4.56
CA ARG A 235 15.78 -28.38 4.12
C ARG A 235 15.03 -29.40 4.96
N GLN A 236 14.97 -29.21 6.29
CA GLN A 236 14.19 -30.06 7.16
C GLN A 236 12.70 -30.02 6.81
N LEU A 237 12.15 -28.82 6.58
CA LEU A 237 10.76 -28.61 6.19
C LEU A 237 10.41 -29.33 4.87
N LEU A 238 11.33 -29.29 3.91
CA LEU A 238 11.19 -29.94 2.60
C LEU A 238 11.57 -31.43 2.59
N GLY A 239 12.05 -31.98 3.72
CA GLY A 239 12.51 -33.37 3.79
C GLY A 239 13.76 -33.66 2.95
N ARG A 240 14.63 -32.67 2.76
CA ARG A 240 15.80 -32.70 1.89
C ARG A 240 17.10 -32.88 2.67
N SER A 241 18.06 -33.59 2.09
CA SER A 241 19.42 -33.71 2.63
C SER A 241 20.26 -32.46 2.30
N GLY A 242 21.33 -32.23 3.08
CA GLY A 242 22.24 -31.08 2.91
C GLY A 242 22.87 -30.99 1.51
N ASP A 243 23.10 -32.12 0.84
CA ASP A 243 23.76 -32.17 -0.47
C ASP A 243 22.78 -31.97 -1.65
N SER A 244 21.47 -31.92 -1.40
CA SER A 244 20.48 -31.76 -2.47
C SER A 244 20.35 -30.29 -2.89
N ALA A 245 20.32 -29.99 -4.19
CA ALA A 245 20.13 -28.61 -4.66
C ALA A 245 18.71 -28.13 -4.31
N LEU A 246 18.57 -26.97 -3.65
CA LEU A 246 17.28 -26.30 -3.51
C LEU A 246 16.96 -25.55 -4.81
N THR A 247 15.68 -25.41 -5.12
CA THR A 247 15.21 -24.64 -6.26
C THR A 247 14.23 -23.55 -5.83
N THR A 248 14.06 -22.51 -6.63
CA THR A 248 13.03 -21.48 -6.39
C THR A 248 11.64 -22.08 -6.25
N ALA A 249 11.30 -23.12 -7.02
CA ALA A 249 10.04 -23.85 -6.90
C ALA A 249 9.84 -24.51 -5.54
N ASP A 250 10.93 -25.01 -4.92
CA ASP A 250 10.85 -25.58 -3.57
C ASP A 250 10.48 -24.49 -2.55
N LEU A 251 11.07 -23.29 -2.68
CA LEU A 251 10.83 -22.18 -1.77
C LEU A 251 9.42 -21.57 -1.95
N TRP A 252 8.94 -21.46 -3.20
CA TRP A 252 7.57 -21.01 -3.48
C TRP A 252 6.50 -21.96 -2.95
N SER A 253 6.82 -23.24 -2.80
CA SER A 253 5.89 -24.24 -2.25
C SER A 253 5.67 -24.11 -0.74
N ILE A 254 6.53 -23.35 -0.04
CA ILE A 254 6.43 -23.10 1.38
C ILE A 254 5.43 -21.97 1.63
N THR A 255 4.33 -22.31 2.30
CA THR A 255 3.25 -21.36 2.62
C THR A 255 3.33 -20.84 4.06
N GLU A 256 4.02 -21.57 4.94
CA GLU A 256 4.17 -21.21 6.35
C GLU A 256 5.64 -21.32 6.76
N LEU A 257 6.17 -20.28 7.41
CA LEU A 257 7.56 -20.25 7.83
C LEU A 257 7.70 -19.61 9.21
N THR A 258 8.31 -20.35 10.14
CA THR A 258 8.84 -19.79 11.39
C THR A 258 10.35 -19.64 11.25
N VAL A 259 10.82 -18.41 11.19
CA VAL A 259 12.24 -18.12 11.05
C VAL A 259 12.98 -18.53 12.34
N PRO A 260 14.01 -19.38 12.27
CA PRO A 260 14.79 -19.77 13.44
C PRO A 260 15.37 -18.57 14.20
N THR A 261 15.45 -18.69 15.52
CA THR A 261 16.01 -17.64 16.41
C THR A 261 17.47 -17.32 16.04
N GLU A 262 18.22 -18.31 15.58
CA GLU A 262 19.63 -18.19 15.18
C GLU A 262 19.84 -17.56 13.81
N THR A 263 18.78 -17.36 13.00
CA THR A 263 18.88 -16.77 11.67
C THR A 263 19.35 -15.31 11.77
N SER A 264 20.47 -15.02 11.15
CA SER A 264 21.16 -13.73 11.20
C SER A 264 20.94 -12.89 9.95
N ASN A 265 20.79 -13.53 8.79
CA ASN A 265 20.47 -12.87 7.53
C ASN A 265 19.04 -13.23 7.06
N LEU A 266 18.26 -12.22 6.70
CA LEU A 266 16.88 -12.34 6.23
C LEU A 266 16.70 -11.94 4.76
N GLU A 267 17.77 -11.58 4.05
CA GLU A 267 17.71 -11.25 2.61
C GLU A 267 17.12 -12.39 1.79
N ASP A 268 17.37 -13.64 2.21
CA ASP A 268 16.86 -14.85 1.57
C ASP A 268 15.34 -14.99 1.66
N LEU A 269 14.66 -14.25 2.56
CA LEU A 269 13.20 -14.27 2.65
C LEU A 269 12.52 -13.80 1.36
N THR A 270 13.20 -13.01 0.54
CA THR A 270 12.70 -12.56 -0.77
C THR A 270 12.37 -13.70 -1.74
N TYR A 271 12.92 -14.90 -1.54
CA TYR A 271 12.61 -16.08 -2.36
C TYR A 271 11.26 -16.73 -2.02
N PHE A 272 10.67 -16.45 -0.85
CA PHE A 272 9.49 -17.13 -0.33
C PHE A 272 8.19 -16.41 -0.72
N THR A 273 7.97 -16.25 -2.02
CA THR A 273 6.85 -15.47 -2.57
C THR A 273 5.47 -16.12 -2.36
N GLY A 274 5.43 -17.41 -1.98
CA GLY A 274 4.21 -18.17 -1.71
C GLY A 274 3.72 -18.12 -0.26
N LEU A 275 4.39 -17.36 0.63
CA LEU A 275 4.04 -17.34 2.05
C LEU A 275 2.67 -16.72 2.31
N THR A 276 1.89 -17.43 3.11
CA THR A 276 0.61 -16.99 3.68
C THR A 276 0.72 -16.75 5.19
N ALA A 277 1.69 -17.38 5.86
CA ALA A 277 2.00 -17.15 7.28
C ALA A 277 3.52 -17.05 7.51
N LEU A 278 3.94 -15.99 8.22
CA LEU A 278 5.33 -15.74 8.56
C LEU A 278 5.47 -15.39 10.04
N VAL A 279 6.39 -16.05 10.73
CA VAL A 279 6.73 -15.79 12.13
C VAL A 279 8.22 -15.46 12.24
N ILE A 280 8.52 -14.28 12.76
CA ILE A 280 9.87 -13.79 13.04
C ILE A 280 9.85 -13.18 14.45
N GLN A 281 10.56 -13.77 15.40
CA GLN A 281 10.52 -13.28 16.79
C GLN A 281 11.90 -12.88 17.28
N GLY A 282 11.93 -11.86 18.14
CA GLY A 282 13.12 -11.48 18.90
C GLY A 282 14.29 -10.93 18.05
N LYS A 283 14.02 -10.31 16.90
CA LYS A 283 15.09 -9.74 16.05
C LYS A 283 15.32 -8.26 16.37
N GLU A 284 16.59 -7.88 16.50
CA GLU A 284 16.98 -6.47 16.62
C GLU A 284 17.11 -5.82 15.24
N ASN A 285 16.62 -4.58 15.07
CA ASN A 285 16.72 -3.78 13.84
C ASN A 285 16.25 -4.54 12.59
N LEU A 286 15.02 -5.04 12.62
CA LEU A 286 14.46 -5.85 11.55
C LEU A 286 14.12 -4.97 10.33
N ASP A 287 14.84 -5.15 9.21
CA ASP A 287 14.46 -4.59 7.91
C ASP A 287 13.33 -5.42 7.29
N LEU A 288 12.19 -4.78 7.02
CA LEU A 288 10.99 -5.42 6.48
C LEU A 288 10.86 -5.28 4.95
N SER A 289 11.90 -4.84 4.24
CA SER A 289 11.89 -4.66 2.78
C SER A 289 11.47 -5.92 2.01
N PHE A 290 11.75 -7.12 2.55
CA PHE A 290 11.35 -8.40 1.97
C PHE A 290 9.82 -8.60 1.89
N LEU A 291 9.02 -7.90 2.72
CA LEU A 291 7.55 -8.02 2.71
C LEU A 291 6.93 -7.62 1.37
N ALA A 292 7.61 -6.78 0.57
CA ALA A 292 7.17 -6.41 -0.77
C ALA A 292 7.03 -7.61 -1.72
N GLN A 293 7.72 -8.73 -1.44
CA GLN A 293 7.66 -9.96 -2.23
C GLN A 293 6.64 -10.98 -1.70
N MET A 294 5.88 -10.64 -0.64
CA MET A 294 4.96 -11.56 0.04
C MET A 294 3.50 -11.03 0.06
N PRO A 295 2.90 -10.72 -1.12
CA PRO A 295 1.58 -10.10 -1.19
C PRO A 295 0.44 -11.02 -0.72
N GLU A 296 0.70 -12.32 -0.55
CA GLU A 296 -0.27 -13.33 -0.12
C GLU A 296 -0.34 -13.54 1.39
N LEU A 297 0.44 -12.78 2.19
CA LEU A 297 0.44 -12.92 3.64
C LEU A 297 -0.93 -12.61 4.25
N THR A 298 -1.40 -13.55 5.05
CA THR A 298 -2.62 -13.46 5.86
C THR A 298 -2.30 -13.42 7.37
N THR A 299 -1.17 -14.00 7.76
CA THR A 299 -0.69 -14.03 9.14
C THR A 299 0.75 -13.56 9.21
N LEU A 300 1.02 -12.56 10.03
CA LEU A 300 2.35 -12.03 10.28
C LEU A 300 2.57 -11.88 11.78
N ASP A 301 3.55 -12.58 12.32
CA ASP A 301 3.98 -12.45 13.70
C ASP A 301 5.42 -11.93 13.73
N LEU A 302 5.59 -10.73 14.27
CA LEU A 302 6.87 -10.06 14.44
C LEU A 302 7.23 -9.87 15.93
N ALA A 303 6.56 -10.58 16.85
CA ALA A 303 6.61 -10.29 18.27
C ALA A 303 8.04 -10.23 18.83
N SER A 304 8.24 -9.29 19.76
CA SER A 304 9.53 -9.01 20.41
C SER A 304 10.65 -8.57 19.45
N SER A 305 10.34 -8.23 18.20
CA SER A 305 11.32 -7.70 17.25
C SER A 305 11.30 -6.17 17.23
N VAL A 306 12.46 -5.53 17.17
CA VAL A 306 12.55 -4.07 17.10
C VAL A 306 12.27 -3.62 15.67
N ILE A 307 11.14 -2.94 15.46
CA ILE A 307 10.67 -2.48 14.15
C ILE A 307 10.79 -0.97 14.06
N SER A 308 11.37 -0.48 12.96
CA SER A 308 11.42 0.95 12.67
C SER A 308 10.03 1.47 12.27
N ALA A 309 9.64 2.64 12.77
CA ALA A 309 8.40 3.29 12.34
C ALA A 309 8.36 3.57 10.82
N GLN A 310 9.50 3.63 10.14
CA GLN A 310 9.58 3.81 8.69
C GLN A 310 9.17 2.55 7.90
N ASP A 311 9.17 1.39 8.55
CA ASP A 311 8.87 0.11 7.93
C ASP A 311 7.40 -0.31 8.13
N LEU A 312 6.66 0.34 9.04
CA LEU A 312 5.23 0.09 9.25
C LEU A 312 4.38 0.21 7.97
N PRO A 313 4.63 1.18 7.05
CA PRO A 313 3.92 1.22 5.76
C PRO A 313 4.11 -0.03 4.90
N LEU A 314 5.23 -0.76 5.04
CA LEU A 314 5.44 -2.03 4.34
C LEU A 314 4.48 -3.09 4.88
N VAL A 315 4.31 -3.18 6.20
CA VAL A 315 3.31 -4.03 6.84
C VAL A 315 1.91 -3.61 6.39
N GLY A 316 1.61 -2.31 6.39
CA GLY A 316 0.32 -1.75 5.97
C GLY A 316 -0.05 -1.99 4.51
N SER A 317 0.92 -2.30 3.66
CA SER A 317 0.70 -2.66 2.26
C SER A 317 0.15 -4.08 2.06
N LEU A 318 0.23 -4.93 3.10
CA LEU A 318 -0.25 -6.31 3.09
C LEU A 318 -1.78 -6.38 3.22
N GLY A 319 -2.50 -6.03 2.15
CA GLY A 319 -3.95 -5.90 2.16
C GLY A 319 -4.76 -7.18 2.44
N LYS A 320 -4.11 -8.36 2.47
CA LYS A 320 -4.74 -9.65 2.80
C LYS A 320 -4.57 -10.07 4.26
N LEU A 321 -3.86 -9.27 5.06
CA LEU A 321 -3.53 -9.62 6.43
C LEU A 321 -4.79 -9.66 7.31
N THR A 322 -5.03 -10.82 7.94
CA THR A 322 -6.14 -11.06 8.88
C THR A 322 -5.65 -11.15 10.33
N SER A 323 -4.41 -11.60 10.54
CA SER A 323 -3.80 -11.73 11.86
C SER A 323 -2.42 -11.05 11.89
N LEU A 324 -2.23 -10.12 12.81
CA LEU A 324 -0.97 -9.39 13.00
C LEU A 324 -0.57 -9.38 14.47
N ASN A 325 0.65 -9.85 14.76
CA ASN A 325 1.24 -9.76 16.09
C ASN A 325 2.47 -8.84 16.03
N LEU A 326 2.38 -7.72 16.76
CA LEU A 326 3.41 -6.70 16.94
C LEU A 326 3.67 -6.45 18.44
N ALA A 327 3.41 -7.46 19.28
CA ALA A 327 3.64 -7.37 20.72
C ALA A 327 5.13 -7.17 21.02
N GLY A 328 5.48 -6.24 21.91
CA GLY A 328 6.88 -6.04 22.31
C GLY A 328 7.78 -5.44 21.24
N CYS A 329 7.24 -4.80 20.19
CA CYS A 329 8.03 -4.31 19.06
C CYS A 329 8.64 -2.91 19.23
N SER A 330 8.57 -2.34 20.45
CA SER A 330 9.04 -0.99 20.78
C SER A 330 8.39 0.13 19.94
N LEU A 331 7.14 -0.07 19.51
CA LEU A 331 6.40 0.88 18.69
C LEU A 331 5.88 2.04 19.55
N SER A 332 6.02 3.27 19.03
CA SER A 332 5.40 4.48 19.60
C SER A 332 4.31 5.08 18.71
N THR A 333 4.18 4.58 17.49
CA THR A 333 3.19 5.01 16.49
C THR A 333 2.67 3.81 15.72
N LEU A 334 1.45 3.95 15.18
CA LEU A 334 0.80 3.00 14.28
C LEU A 334 0.63 3.57 12.86
N SER A 335 1.23 4.73 12.58
CA SER A 335 1.18 5.36 11.26
C SER A 335 1.73 4.40 10.20
N GLY A 336 0.97 4.20 9.13
CA GLY A 336 1.27 3.21 8.09
C GLY A 336 0.38 1.97 8.15
N LEU A 337 -0.32 1.69 9.26
CA LEU A 337 -1.20 0.51 9.38
C LEU A 337 -2.65 0.77 8.94
N GLU A 338 -2.97 1.96 8.43
CA GLU A 338 -4.34 2.37 8.07
C GLU A 338 -4.97 1.51 6.97
N GLY A 339 -4.13 0.90 6.12
CA GLY A 339 -4.55 0.08 4.98
C GLY A 339 -5.07 -1.32 5.36
N LEU A 340 -4.87 -1.77 6.60
CA LEU A 340 -5.11 -3.15 7.04
C LEU A 340 -6.59 -3.45 7.36
N THR A 341 -7.46 -3.12 6.40
CA THR A 341 -8.93 -3.22 6.53
C THR A 341 -9.48 -4.64 6.68
N ALA A 342 -8.68 -5.66 6.34
CA ALA A 342 -9.04 -7.08 6.46
C ALA A 342 -8.68 -7.70 7.82
N LEU A 343 -8.02 -6.96 8.73
CA LEU A 343 -7.61 -7.50 10.04
C LEU A 343 -8.80 -7.92 10.89
N THR A 344 -8.67 -9.11 11.48
CA THR A 344 -9.62 -9.67 12.44
C THR A 344 -9.00 -9.84 13.83
N SER A 345 -7.69 -10.03 13.90
CA SER A 345 -6.92 -10.17 15.15
C SER A 345 -5.66 -9.30 15.11
N LEU A 346 -5.45 -8.49 16.14
CA LEU A 346 -4.29 -7.62 16.27
C LEU A 346 -3.76 -7.63 17.71
N ASP A 347 -2.49 -7.99 17.86
CA ASP A 347 -1.77 -7.84 19.12
C ASP A 347 -0.73 -6.72 19.02
N LEU A 348 -0.86 -5.73 19.90
CA LEU A 348 0.01 -4.57 20.05
C LEU A 348 0.48 -4.41 21.50
N SER A 349 0.43 -5.47 22.31
CA SER A 349 0.80 -5.40 23.72
C SER A 349 2.27 -5.01 23.93
N ASP A 350 2.59 -4.50 25.12
CA ASP A 350 3.97 -4.24 25.54
C ASP A 350 4.73 -3.30 24.58
N ASN A 351 4.05 -2.22 24.15
CA ASN A 351 4.61 -1.16 23.30
C ASN A 351 4.56 0.20 24.04
N SER A 352 4.70 1.32 23.31
CA SER A 352 4.60 2.68 23.85
C SER A 352 3.60 3.52 23.04
N ILE A 353 2.52 2.89 22.59
CA ILE A 353 1.50 3.50 21.73
C ILE A 353 0.58 4.38 22.57
N SER A 354 0.20 5.54 22.03
CA SER A 354 -0.78 6.46 22.64
C SER A 354 -1.87 6.91 21.67
N ASP A 355 -1.60 6.92 20.36
CA ASP A 355 -2.55 7.27 19.32
C ASP A 355 -3.05 6.02 18.58
N LEU A 356 -4.35 5.78 18.67
CA LEU A 356 -5.05 4.65 18.03
C LEU A 356 -5.76 5.04 16.73
N THR A 357 -5.65 6.30 16.29
CA THR A 357 -6.30 6.80 15.07
C THR A 357 -6.05 5.93 13.83
N PRO A 358 -4.84 5.38 13.60
CA PRO A 358 -4.59 4.51 12.45
C PRO A 358 -5.46 3.24 12.41
N LEU A 359 -5.99 2.78 13.55
CA LEU A 359 -6.82 1.57 13.64
C LEU A 359 -8.30 1.83 13.30
N ALA A 360 -8.74 3.08 13.18
CA ALA A 360 -10.15 3.43 13.00
C ALA A 360 -10.78 2.82 11.72
N GLY A 361 -9.96 2.47 10.72
CA GLY A 361 -10.38 1.82 9.48
C GLY A 361 -10.53 0.29 9.57
N CYS A 362 -10.00 -0.35 10.62
CA CYS A 362 -9.92 -1.81 10.76
C CYS A 362 -11.23 -2.42 11.28
N LYS A 363 -12.35 -2.14 10.59
CA LYS A 363 -13.72 -2.48 11.02
C LYS A 363 -14.00 -3.98 11.19
N GLY A 364 -13.15 -4.83 10.63
CA GLY A 364 -13.22 -6.29 10.77
C GLY A 364 -12.63 -6.82 12.07
N LEU A 365 -11.97 -5.98 12.89
CA LEU A 365 -11.31 -6.42 14.12
C LEU A 365 -12.32 -7.02 15.10
N THR A 366 -12.01 -8.23 15.54
CA THR A 366 -12.77 -9.00 16.54
C THR A 366 -11.98 -9.14 17.85
N THR A 367 -10.65 -9.25 17.74
CA THR A 367 -9.73 -9.39 18.88
C THR A 367 -8.66 -8.31 18.79
N LEU A 368 -8.51 -7.53 19.85
CA LEU A 368 -7.52 -6.47 19.95
C LEU A 368 -6.87 -6.47 21.33
N ASN A 369 -5.56 -6.68 21.36
CA ASN A 369 -4.75 -6.60 22.57
C ASN A 369 -3.88 -5.33 22.54
N LEU A 370 -4.09 -4.45 23.51
CA LEU A 370 -3.39 -3.18 23.69
C LEU A 370 -2.80 -3.07 25.11
N GLN A 371 -2.66 -4.20 25.81
CA GLN A 371 -2.08 -4.28 27.16
C GLN A 371 -0.72 -3.55 27.20
N ARG A 372 -0.42 -2.87 28.31
CA ARG A 372 0.91 -2.26 28.57
C ARG A 372 1.35 -1.30 27.46
N ASN A 373 0.56 -0.26 27.27
CA ASN A 373 0.85 0.86 26.39
C ASN A 373 0.70 2.20 27.14
N ALA A 374 0.68 3.32 26.43
CA ALA A 374 0.51 4.66 26.98
C ALA A 374 -0.83 5.29 26.55
N ILE A 375 -1.89 4.48 26.45
CA ILE A 375 -3.19 4.90 25.92
C ILE A 375 -3.97 5.62 27.02
N ALA A 376 -4.42 6.85 26.73
CA ALA A 376 -5.26 7.64 27.64
C ALA A 376 -6.75 7.65 27.25
N SER A 377 -7.05 7.39 25.98
CA SER A 377 -8.41 7.29 25.43
C SER A 377 -8.43 6.31 24.26
N PHE A 378 -9.51 5.55 24.16
CA PHE A 378 -9.76 4.62 23.06
C PHE A 378 -10.90 5.07 22.15
N GLY A 379 -11.23 6.38 22.16
CA GLY A 379 -12.20 7.00 21.25
C GLY A 379 -12.04 6.64 19.77
N PRO A 380 -10.81 6.53 19.20
CA PRO A 380 -10.63 6.09 17.82
C PRO A 380 -11.18 4.70 17.49
N LEU A 381 -11.37 3.84 18.50
CA LEU A 381 -11.93 2.49 18.33
C LEU A 381 -13.46 2.48 18.29
N ALA A 382 -14.13 3.62 18.46
CA ALA A 382 -15.58 3.71 18.63
C ALA A 382 -16.43 3.23 17.43
N ASN A 383 -15.81 2.88 16.30
CA ASN A 383 -16.50 2.33 15.13
C ASN A 383 -16.16 0.86 14.86
N LEU A 384 -15.40 0.21 15.76
CA LEU A 384 -15.03 -1.20 15.64
C LEU A 384 -16.12 -2.09 16.26
N SER A 385 -17.32 -2.04 15.69
CA SER A 385 -18.50 -2.72 16.23
C SER A 385 -18.44 -4.25 16.19
N ALA A 386 -17.45 -4.83 15.51
CA ALA A 386 -17.19 -6.26 15.47
C ALA A 386 -16.30 -6.77 16.61
N LEU A 387 -15.74 -5.88 17.45
CA LEU A 387 -14.88 -6.28 18.58
C LEU A 387 -15.65 -7.14 19.58
N THR A 388 -15.13 -8.34 19.83
CA THR A 388 -15.64 -9.29 20.83
C THR A 388 -14.68 -9.43 22.02
N SER A 389 -13.39 -9.17 21.81
CA SER A 389 -12.35 -9.23 22.85
C SER A 389 -11.45 -8.01 22.79
N LEU A 390 -11.35 -7.28 23.90
CA LEU A 390 -10.52 -6.09 24.02
C LEU A 390 -9.75 -6.10 25.33
N ASP A 391 -8.42 -6.07 25.25
CA ASP A 391 -7.53 -5.88 26.39
C ASP A 391 -6.87 -4.51 26.31
N LEU A 392 -7.14 -3.67 27.31
CA LEU A 392 -6.59 -2.33 27.51
C LEU A 392 -5.92 -2.21 28.88
N SER A 393 -5.56 -3.34 29.49
CA SER A 393 -4.95 -3.37 30.82
C SER A 393 -3.58 -2.68 30.84
N TYR A 394 -3.16 -2.18 32.01
CA TYR A 394 -1.88 -1.50 32.19
C TYR A 394 -1.67 -0.32 31.23
N ASN A 395 -2.65 0.57 31.16
CA ASN A 395 -2.59 1.81 30.37
C ASN A 395 -2.80 3.02 31.30
N ALA A 396 -3.16 4.18 30.73
CA ALA A 396 -3.46 5.39 31.47
C ALA A 396 -4.88 5.92 31.16
N LEU A 397 -5.84 5.01 30.95
CA LEU A 397 -7.21 5.36 30.57
C LEU A 397 -7.89 6.18 31.67
N ALA A 398 -8.40 7.35 31.29
CA ALA A 398 -9.16 8.24 32.16
C ALA A 398 -10.61 8.45 31.68
N ASP A 399 -10.94 8.03 30.46
CA ASP A 399 -12.28 8.13 29.86
C ASP A 399 -12.69 6.77 29.28
N PHE A 400 -13.88 6.32 29.66
CA PHE A 400 -14.47 5.04 29.27
C PHE A 400 -15.66 5.17 28.31
N SER A 401 -16.09 6.40 28.00
CA SER A 401 -17.34 6.67 27.27
C SER A 401 -17.41 6.06 25.87
N ALA A 402 -16.25 5.88 25.21
CA ALA A 402 -16.15 5.27 23.89
C ALA A 402 -16.63 3.81 23.85
N VAL A 403 -16.61 3.10 24.99
CA VAL A 403 -17.03 1.70 25.08
C VAL A 403 -18.48 1.50 24.62
N ALA A 404 -19.30 2.54 24.74
CA ALA A 404 -20.73 2.47 24.50
C ALA A 404 -21.08 1.97 23.09
N THR A 405 -20.14 2.11 22.16
CA THR A 405 -20.25 1.75 20.75
C THR A 405 -19.82 0.31 20.43
N CYS A 406 -19.11 -0.36 21.33
CA CYS A 406 -18.55 -1.71 21.14
C CYS A 406 -19.52 -2.79 21.65
N ALA A 407 -20.79 -2.74 21.22
CA ALA A 407 -21.87 -3.57 21.79
C ALA A 407 -21.70 -5.10 21.65
N ALA A 408 -20.77 -5.55 20.79
CA ALA A 408 -20.46 -6.98 20.59
C ALA A 408 -19.40 -7.53 21.56
N LEU A 409 -18.83 -6.69 22.44
CA LEU A 409 -17.81 -7.13 23.40
C LEU A 409 -18.34 -8.22 24.33
N GLN A 410 -17.55 -9.27 24.46
CA GLN A 410 -17.76 -10.41 25.35
C GLN A 410 -16.68 -10.45 26.45
N PHE A 411 -15.45 -10.11 26.09
CA PHE A 411 -14.33 -9.98 27.03
C PHE A 411 -13.79 -8.54 27.01
N LEU A 412 -13.65 -7.95 28.20
CA LEU A 412 -13.06 -6.63 28.38
C LEU A 412 -12.15 -6.60 29.61
N ASP A 413 -10.86 -6.32 29.40
CA ASP A 413 -9.93 -6.01 30.47
C ASP A 413 -9.51 -4.54 30.39
N VAL A 414 -9.81 -3.78 31.44
CA VAL A 414 -9.36 -2.39 31.64
C VAL A 414 -8.64 -2.23 32.97
N SER A 415 -8.11 -3.32 33.51
CA SER A 415 -7.41 -3.30 34.79
C SER A 415 -6.13 -2.47 34.76
N ASN A 416 -5.67 -2.01 35.91
CA ASN A 416 -4.44 -1.20 36.02
C ASN A 416 -4.50 0.05 35.13
N ASN A 417 -5.56 0.85 35.30
CA ASN A 417 -5.78 2.14 34.63
C ASN A 417 -6.12 3.21 35.67
N VAL A 418 -6.63 4.37 35.24
CA VAL A 418 -7.01 5.48 36.12
C VAL A 418 -8.48 5.88 35.93
N LEU A 419 -9.34 4.90 35.62
CA LEU A 419 -10.76 5.14 35.35
C LEU A 419 -11.50 5.54 36.64
N PRO A 420 -12.21 6.68 36.65
CA PRO A 420 -13.04 7.08 37.80
C PRO A 420 -14.44 6.45 37.79
N SER A 421 -14.91 6.00 36.62
CA SER A 421 -16.22 5.36 36.46
C SER A 421 -16.24 4.46 35.22
N LEU A 422 -17.22 3.56 35.15
CA LEU A 422 -17.51 2.74 33.97
C LEU A 422 -18.68 3.33 33.14
N THR A 423 -18.71 4.65 33.00
CA THR A 423 -19.78 5.33 32.24
C THR A 423 -19.89 4.78 30.81
N GLY A 424 -21.07 4.27 30.45
CA GLY A 424 -21.34 3.67 29.14
C GLY A 424 -21.33 2.14 29.13
N ILE A 425 -20.88 1.48 30.21
CA ILE A 425 -20.83 0.01 30.29
C ILE A 425 -22.18 -0.66 30.03
N GLY A 426 -23.28 -0.02 30.40
CA GLY A 426 -24.62 -0.60 30.28
C GLY A 426 -25.09 -0.88 28.85
N SER A 427 -24.36 -0.42 27.81
CA SER A 427 -24.65 -0.82 26.43
C SER A 427 -24.05 -2.18 26.04
N LEU A 428 -23.15 -2.74 26.85
CA LEU A 428 -22.46 -4.00 26.58
C LEU A 428 -23.30 -5.20 27.03
N GLY A 429 -24.44 -5.41 26.37
CA GLY A 429 -25.36 -6.50 26.69
C GLY A 429 -24.81 -7.91 26.41
N ALA A 430 -23.74 -8.02 25.62
CA ALA A 430 -23.07 -9.28 25.30
C ALA A 430 -21.87 -9.60 26.22
N LEU A 431 -21.53 -8.71 27.16
CA LEU A 431 -20.34 -8.83 27.99
C LEU A 431 -20.47 -10.01 28.95
N THR A 432 -19.52 -10.95 28.87
CA THR A 432 -19.47 -12.14 29.72
C THR A 432 -18.37 -12.06 30.77
N GLU A 433 -17.29 -11.33 30.49
CA GLU A 433 -16.15 -11.19 31.40
C GLU A 433 -15.66 -9.74 31.41
N LEU A 434 -15.57 -9.18 32.63
CA LEU A 434 -15.07 -7.84 32.89
C LEU A 434 -14.02 -7.85 33.99
N ASN A 435 -12.83 -7.36 33.66
CA ASN A 435 -11.81 -7.02 34.64
C ASN A 435 -11.60 -5.50 34.67
N GLY A 436 -12.13 -4.85 35.71
CA GLY A 436 -11.95 -3.43 36.01
C GLY A 436 -11.09 -3.18 37.26
N SER A 437 -10.31 -4.16 37.69
CA SER A 437 -9.50 -4.07 38.92
C SER A 437 -8.39 -3.02 38.82
N TYR A 438 -7.86 -2.56 39.96
CA TYR A 438 -6.76 -1.57 40.00
C TYR A 438 -7.08 -0.30 39.19
N ASN A 439 -8.21 0.33 39.50
CA ASN A 439 -8.66 1.60 38.92
C ASN A 439 -9.00 2.59 40.06
N GLN A 440 -9.76 3.64 39.74
CA GLN A 440 -10.22 4.66 40.71
C GLN A 440 -11.75 4.71 40.74
N LEU A 441 -12.42 3.59 40.49
CA LEU A 441 -13.88 3.51 40.40
C LEU A 441 -14.51 3.82 41.75
N THR A 442 -15.46 4.75 41.79
CA THR A 442 -16.21 5.09 43.01
C THR A 442 -17.64 4.53 43.01
N GLU A 443 -18.14 4.16 41.83
CA GLU A 443 -19.47 3.61 41.61
C GLU A 443 -19.49 2.65 40.41
N VAL A 444 -20.51 1.80 40.36
CA VAL A 444 -20.73 0.79 39.30
C VAL A 444 -22.00 1.08 38.49
N THR A 445 -22.45 2.33 38.46
CA THR A 445 -23.71 2.75 37.84
C THR A 445 -23.87 2.20 36.42
N GLY A 446 -24.95 1.46 36.18
CA GLY A 446 -25.32 0.92 34.87
C GLY A 446 -24.71 -0.44 34.55
N LEU A 447 -23.80 -0.96 35.37
CA LEU A 447 -23.22 -2.30 35.21
C LEU A 447 -24.30 -3.39 35.30
N GLY A 448 -25.37 -3.16 36.05
CA GLY A 448 -26.52 -4.06 36.13
C GLY A 448 -27.23 -4.35 34.79
N SER A 449 -26.96 -3.57 33.73
CA SER A 449 -27.51 -3.83 32.39
C SER A 449 -26.74 -4.92 31.63
N CYS A 450 -25.56 -5.31 32.08
CA CYS A 450 -24.72 -6.34 31.47
C CYS A 450 -25.17 -7.75 31.90
N ALA A 451 -26.41 -8.11 31.55
CA ALA A 451 -27.09 -9.32 32.04
C ALA A 451 -26.42 -10.66 31.65
N ALA A 452 -25.47 -10.64 30.70
CA ALA A 452 -24.70 -11.80 30.26
C ALA A 452 -23.40 -12.02 31.07
N LEU A 453 -23.07 -11.14 32.02
CA LEU A 453 -21.85 -11.24 32.83
C LEU A 453 -21.80 -12.55 33.61
N VAL A 454 -20.67 -13.24 33.49
CA VAL A 454 -20.34 -14.49 34.19
C VAL A 454 -19.21 -14.24 35.19
N LYS A 455 -18.21 -13.45 34.81
CA LYS A 455 -17.06 -13.13 35.65
C LYS A 455 -16.86 -11.62 35.78
N LEU A 456 -16.75 -11.16 37.02
CA LEU A 456 -16.59 -9.75 37.33
C LEU A 456 -15.49 -9.54 38.37
N ASN A 457 -14.46 -8.78 38.01
CA ASN A 457 -13.41 -8.34 38.92
C ASN A 457 -13.37 -6.81 38.98
N LEU A 458 -13.65 -6.25 40.14
CA LEU A 458 -13.61 -4.82 40.47
C LEU A 458 -12.71 -4.55 41.69
N SER A 459 -11.81 -5.49 42.01
CA SER A 459 -10.92 -5.35 43.15
C SER A 459 -9.97 -4.15 43.05
N ASN A 460 -9.47 -3.66 44.18
CA ASN A 460 -8.53 -2.52 44.23
C ASN A 460 -9.11 -1.28 43.53
N ASN A 461 -10.25 -0.81 44.04
CA ASN A 461 -10.93 0.42 43.61
C ASN A 461 -11.32 1.25 44.85
N ALA A 462 -12.20 2.24 44.68
CA ALA A 462 -12.74 3.09 45.76
C ALA A 462 -14.28 3.02 45.82
N LEU A 463 -14.84 1.84 45.53
CA LEU A 463 -16.30 1.62 45.51
C LEU A 463 -16.86 1.73 46.91
N THR A 464 -17.98 2.44 47.06
CA THR A 464 -18.69 2.59 48.35
C THR A 464 -20.02 1.84 48.42
N SER A 465 -20.58 1.48 47.26
CA SER A 465 -21.78 0.66 47.09
C SER A 465 -21.62 -0.26 45.87
N MET A 466 -22.35 -1.36 45.89
CA MET A 466 -22.42 -2.36 44.83
C MET A 466 -23.86 -2.81 44.52
N ASP A 467 -24.86 -1.98 44.84
CA ASP A 467 -26.28 -2.34 44.75
C ASP A 467 -26.70 -2.81 43.34
N ASP A 468 -26.13 -2.20 42.30
CA ASP A 468 -26.38 -2.56 40.89
C ASP A 468 -26.00 -4.02 40.58
N LEU A 469 -25.09 -4.63 41.34
CA LEU A 469 -24.59 -5.99 41.07
C LEU A 469 -25.64 -7.07 41.38
N ALA A 470 -26.64 -6.80 42.24
CA ALA A 470 -27.70 -7.75 42.55
C ALA A 470 -28.56 -8.13 41.33
N THR A 471 -28.52 -7.32 40.28
CA THR A 471 -29.23 -7.57 39.01
C THR A 471 -28.51 -8.57 38.10
N LEU A 472 -27.24 -8.90 38.37
CA LEU A 472 -26.40 -9.76 37.54
C LEU A 472 -26.60 -11.25 37.89
N THR A 473 -27.77 -11.79 37.56
CA THR A 473 -28.17 -13.14 37.99
C THR A 473 -27.36 -14.28 37.37
N HIS A 474 -26.62 -14.05 36.27
CA HIS A 474 -25.77 -15.06 35.63
C HIS A 474 -24.32 -15.07 36.11
N VAL A 475 -23.95 -14.12 36.97
CA VAL A 475 -22.57 -13.99 37.41
C VAL A 475 -22.23 -15.13 38.37
N THR A 476 -21.13 -15.82 38.11
CA THR A 476 -20.65 -16.94 38.93
C THR A 476 -19.52 -16.51 39.85
N GLU A 477 -18.73 -15.52 39.45
CA GLU A 477 -17.57 -15.05 40.20
C GLU A 477 -17.61 -13.52 40.31
N ILE A 478 -17.66 -13.01 41.54
CA ILE A 478 -17.51 -11.58 41.87
C ILE A 478 -16.29 -11.40 42.76
N ASP A 479 -15.38 -10.52 42.34
CA ASP A 479 -14.32 -9.98 43.19
C ASP A 479 -14.48 -8.46 43.34
N VAL A 480 -14.80 -8.01 44.54
CA VAL A 480 -14.87 -6.60 44.96
C VAL A 480 -13.90 -6.31 46.10
N SER A 481 -12.88 -7.14 46.27
CA SER A 481 -11.91 -6.99 47.36
C SER A 481 -11.11 -5.68 47.26
N TYR A 482 -10.61 -5.17 48.39
CA TYR A 482 -9.89 -3.90 48.45
C TYR A 482 -10.71 -2.72 47.87
N ASN A 483 -11.85 -2.46 48.50
CA ASN A 483 -12.72 -1.32 48.23
C ASN A 483 -13.20 -0.71 49.56
N ASP A 484 -14.10 0.28 49.49
CA ASP A 484 -14.67 0.97 50.63
C ASP A 484 -16.17 0.63 50.80
N ILE A 485 -16.61 -0.59 50.48
CA ILE A 485 -18.04 -0.97 50.43
C ILE A 485 -18.55 -1.31 51.83
N LEU A 486 -19.74 -0.81 52.18
CA LEU A 486 -20.37 -1.00 53.50
C LEU A 486 -21.39 -2.15 53.55
N THR A 487 -22.12 -2.39 52.45
CA THR A 487 -23.26 -3.30 52.44
C THR A 487 -23.21 -4.23 51.25
N ILE A 488 -23.56 -5.50 51.49
CA ILE A 488 -23.82 -6.48 50.43
C ILE A 488 -25.32 -6.39 50.09
N PRO A 489 -25.70 -6.16 48.83
CA PRO A 489 -27.11 -6.12 48.44
C PRO A 489 -27.74 -7.51 48.47
N ASP A 490 -29.06 -7.55 48.55
CA ASP A 490 -29.82 -8.80 48.48
C ASP A 490 -29.74 -9.38 47.06
N PHE A 491 -28.97 -10.46 46.90
CA PHE A 491 -28.96 -11.22 45.65
C PHE A 491 -30.22 -12.08 45.56
N PRO A 492 -30.83 -12.22 44.37
CA PRO A 492 -31.99 -13.09 44.20
C PRO A 492 -31.58 -14.56 44.38
N GLU A 493 -32.50 -15.39 44.90
CA GLU A 493 -32.22 -16.80 45.23
C GLU A 493 -31.80 -17.64 44.00
N ASP A 494 -32.17 -17.21 42.79
CA ASP A 494 -31.81 -17.81 41.51
C ASP A 494 -30.51 -17.27 40.90
N ALA A 495 -29.79 -16.38 41.58
CA ALA A 495 -28.47 -15.93 41.16
C ALA A 495 -27.49 -17.11 41.08
N ALA A 496 -26.70 -17.17 40.01
CA ALA A 496 -25.74 -18.24 39.74
C ALA A 496 -24.41 -18.09 40.50
N LEU A 497 -24.37 -17.23 41.53
CA LEU A 497 -23.14 -16.86 42.23
C LEU A 497 -22.52 -18.09 42.91
N VAL A 498 -21.26 -18.39 42.57
CA VAL A 498 -20.48 -19.52 43.10
C VAL A 498 -19.40 -19.02 44.04
N THR A 499 -18.72 -17.94 43.66
CA THR A 499 -17.61 -17.35 44.41
C THR A 499 -17.85 -15.86 44.64
N PHE A 500 -17.82 -15.45 45.90
CA PHE A 500 -17.84 -14.05 46.31
C PHE A 500 -16.57 -13.70 47.08
N ASN A 501 -15.75 -12.81 46.52
CA ASN A 501 -14.60 -12.24 47.19
C ASN A 501 -14.85 -10.76 47.52
N GLY A 502 -15.00 -10.47 48.81
CA GLY A 502 -15.20 -9.14 49.37
C GLY A 502 -14.18 -8.80 50.46
N CYS A 503 -13.00 -9.43 50.44
CA CYS A 503 -11.94 -9.13 51.42
C CYS A 503 -11.56 -7.64 51.42
N HIS A 504 -11.12 -7.12 52.57
CA HIS A 504 -10.70 -5.72 52.71
C HIS A 504 -11.79 -4.72 52.26
N ASN A 505 -12.92 -4.73 52.97
CA ASN A 505 -14.04 -3.79 52.84
C ASN A 505 -14.51 -3.39 54.24
N TYR A 506 -15.71 -2.81 54.34
CA TYR A 506 -16.34 -2.39 55.60
C TYR A 506 -17.67 -3.11 55.86
N PHE A 507 -17.84 -4.34 55.34
CA PHE A 507 -19.08 -5.10 55.54
C PHE A 507 -19.33 -5.37 57.02
N GLU A 508 -20.55 -5.09 57.49
CA GLU A 508 -21.01 -5.43 58.84
C GLU A 508 -21.98 -6.61 58.87
N ASP A 509 -22.68 -6.82 57.75
CA ASP A 509 -23.75 -7.79 57.57
C ASP A 509 -23.55 -8.59 56.27
N VAL A 510 -23.88 -9.88 56.31
CA VAL A 510 -23.73 -10.82 55.19
C VAL A 510 -25.06 -11.41 54.73
N SER A 511 -26.20 -10.87 55.22
CA SER A 511 -27.53 -11.41 54.93
C SER A 511 -27.91 -11.31 53.46
N GLY A 512 -27.34 -10.36 52.71
CA GLY A 512 -27.52 -10.24 51.26
C GLY A 512 -27.03 -11.45 50.45
N LEU A 513 -26.19 -12.32 51.04
CA LEU A 513 -25.75 -13.59 50.44
C LEU A 513 -26.59 -14.80 50.88
N ALA A 514 -27.57 -14.62 51.76
CA ALA A 514 -28.34 -15.72 52.33
C ALA A 514 -29.23 -16.41 51.28
N GLY A 515 -29.43 -17.72 51.42
CA GLY A 515 -30.28 -18.52 50.55
C GLY A 515 -29.71 -18.82 49.15
N LEU A 516 -28.50 -18.33 48.83
CA LEU A 516 -27.86 -18.59 47.54
C LEU A 516 -27.41 -20.05 47.44
N ASN A 517 -28.22 -20.86 46.77
CA ASN A 517 -28.00 -22.30 46.69
C ASN A 517 -26.79 -22.70 45.84
N THR A 518 -26.27 -21.83 44.97
CA THR A 518 -25.06 -22.10 44.16
C THR A 518 -23.77 -21.64 44.82
N LEU A 519 -23.85 -20.88 45.93
CA LEU A 519 -22.69 -20.26 46.55
C LEU A 519 -21.82 -21.31 47.24
N ASN A 520 -20.57 -21.43 46.82
CA ASN A 520 -19.60 -22.38 47.35
C ASN A 520 -18.50 -21.71 48.18
N TYR A 521 -18.01 -20.55 47.73
CA TYR A 521 -16.83 -19.90 48.30
C TYR A 521 -17.13 -18.44 48.64
N VAL A 522 -16.92 -18.08 49.90
CA VAL A 522 -17.09 -16.70 50.39
C VAL A 522 -15.82 -16.27 51.09
N TYR A 523 -15.20 -15.19 50.60
CA TYR A 523 -13.99 -14.60 51.18
C TYR A 523 -14.30 -13.18 51.63
N LEU A 524 -14.28 -12.96 52.94
CA LEU A 524 -14.67 -11.72 53.61
C LEU A 524 -13.66 -11.33 54.71
N ASP A 525 -12.41 -11.75 54.55
CA ASP A 525 -11.34 -11.41 55.48
C ASP A 525 -11.18 -9.88 55.56
N TYR A 526 -10.81 -9.35 56.73
CA TYR A 526 -10.61 -7.92 56.97
C TYR A 526 -11.88 -7.08 56.69
N ASN A 527 -12.94 -7.37 57.44
CA ASN A 527 -14.23 -6.65 57.43
C ASN A 527 -14.73 -6.42 58.88
N ASN A 528 -15.90 -5.79 59.05
CA ASN A 528 -16.50 -5.48 60.35
C ASN A 528 -17.60 -6.48 60.79
N ILE A 529 -17.71 -7.62 60.10
CA ILE A 529 -18.77 -8.63 60.28
C ILE A 529 -18.77 -9.21 61.70
N THR A 530 -19.96 -9.37 62.28
CA THR A 530 -20.14 -9.93 63.64
C THR A 530 -20.84 -11.29 63.66
N ASP A 531 -21.70 -11.56 62.68
CA ASP A 531 -22.45 -12.81 62.55
C ASP A 531 -22.41 -13.30 61.10
N ILE A 532 -22.13 -14.59 60.94
CA ILE A 532 -22.12 -15.28 59.65
C ILE A 532 -23.14 -16.42 59.60
N ASN A 533 -23.82 -16.74 60.71
CA ASN A 533 -24.69 -17.91 60.82
C ASN A 533 -25.87 -17.87 59.84
N VAL A 534 -26.26 -16.69 59.36
CA VAL A 534 -27.26 -16.54 58.28
C VAL A 534 -26.87 -17.28 56.99
N LEU A 535 -25.57 -17.46 56.73
CA LEU A 535 -25.05 -18.21 55.58
C LEU A 535 -25.30 -19.73 55.67
N SER A 536 -25.76 -20.25 56.82
CA SER A 536 -26.22 -21.65 56.94
C SER A 536 -27.43 -21.96 56.04
N THR A 537 -28.09 -20.93 55.51
CA THR A 537 -29.14 -21.06 54.50
C THR A 537 -28.61 -21.42 53.11
N CYS A 538 -27.31 -21.25 52.84
CA CYS A 538 -26.69 -21.56 51.55
C CYS A 538 -26.24 -23.04 51.53
N ILE A 539 -27.07 -23.91 50.97
CA ILE A 539 -26.94 -25.38 51.14
C ILE A 539 -25.67 -26.01 50.53
N ASN A 540 -25.02 -25.34 49.56
CA ASN A 540 -23.82 -25.84 48.89
C ASN A 540 -22.54 -25.10 49.32
N LEU A 541 -22.61 -24.32 50.40
CA LEU A 541 -21.46 -23.57 50.91
C LEU A 541 -20.34 -24.52 51.35
N ILE A 542 -19.13 -24.29 50.85
CA ILE A 542 -17.95 -25.14 51.13
C ILE A 542 -16.99 -24.42 52.08
N GLN A 543 -16.74 -23.13 51.84
CA GLN A 543 -15.73 -22.39 52.58
C GLN A 543 -16.13 -20.94 52.81
N VAL A 544 -15.89 -20.46 54.03
CA VAL A 544 -16.04 -19.06 54.43
C VAL A 544 -14.74 -18.57 55.08
N GLY A 545 -14.12 -17.55 54.50
CA GLY A 545 -13.02 -16.79 55.11
C GLY A 545 -13.56 -15.53 55.77
N VAL A 546 -13.35 -15.38 57.08
CA VAL A 546 -13.67 -14.18 57.87
C VAL A 546 -12.53 -13.86 58.86
N PHE A 547 -11.29 -14.07 58.44
CA PHE A 547 -10.10 -13.73 59.22
C PHE A 547 -10.05 -12.23 59.49
N GLN A 548 -9.65 -11.83 60.70
CA GLN A 548 -9.61 -10.41 61.12
C GLN A 548 -10.97 -9.71 60.96
N THR A 549 -12.04 -10.35 61.44
CA THR A 549 -13.38 -9.80 61.61
C THR A 549 -13.79 -9.81 63.08
N ASN A 550 -15.03 -9.45 63.40
CA ASN A 550 -15.60 -9.49 64.75
C ASN A 550 -16.46 -10.75 65.00
N VAL A 551 -16.36 -11.77 64.12
CA VAL A 551 -17.11 -13.02 64.25
C VAL A 551 -16.61 -13.83 65.44
N SER A 552 -17.50 -14.09 66.39
CA SER A 552 -17.20 -14.87 67.61
C SER A 552 -17.87 -16.25 67.64
N ASP A 553 -18.87 -16.47 66.79
CA ASP A 553 -19.60 -17.73 66.67
C ASP A 553 -19.78 -18.11 65.19
N ALA A 554 -19.40 -19.34 64.86
CA ALA A 554 -19.54 -19.94 63.54
C ALA A 554 -20.20 -21.33 63.61
N SER A 555 -20.84 -21.66 64.75
CA SER A 555 -21.36 -23.01 65.04
C SER A 555 -22.34 -23.51 63.97
N ALA A 556 -23.23 -22.66 63.45
CA ALA A 556 -24.21 -23.08 62.44
C ALA A 556 -23.55 -23.56 61.13
N LEU A 557 -22.43 -22.95 60.74
CA LEU A 557 -21.67 -23.34 59.53
C LEU A 557 -20.81 -24.58 59.79
N LEU A 558 -20.20 -24.67 60.97
CA LEU A 558 -19.38 -25.83 61.35
C LEU A 558 -20.22 -27.10 61.46
N ASP A 559 -21.45 -27.01 61.96
CA ASP A 559 -22.40 -28.12 62.03
C ASP A 559 -22.79 -28.65 60.64
N MET A 560 -22.69 -27.81 59.60
CA MET A 560 -22.88 -28.17 58.20
C MET A 560 -21.61 -28.70 57.51
N ASN A 561 -20.49 -28.83 58.24
CA ASN A 561 -19.15 -29.16 57.72
C ASN A 561 -18.56 -28.11 56.74
N VAL A 562 -18.97 -26.85 56.85
CA VAL A 562 -18.35 -25.75 56.11
C VAL A 562 -16.98 -25.45 56.70
N ILE A 563 -15.97 -25.24 55.85
CA ILE A 563 -14.63 -24.83 56.27
C ILE A 563 -14.67 -23.34 56.61
N VAL A 564 -14.55 -23.00 57.89
CA VAL A 564 -14.54 -21.60 58.35
C VAL A 564 -13.13 -21.20 58.79
N SER A 565 -12.54 -20.26 58.07
CA SER A 565 -11.27 -19.61 58.43
C SER A 565 -11.58 -18.32 59.19
N TYR A 566 -11.59 -18.37 60.52
CA TYR A 566 -11.81 -17.23 61.39
C TYR A 566 -10.79 -17.23 62.54
N ASN A 567 -10.53 -16.06 63.12
CA ASN A 567 -9.76 -15.98 64.36
C ASN A 567 -10.76 -15.81 65.52
N PRO A 568 -10.98 -16.81 66.39
CA PRO A 568 -11.78 -16.62 67.59
C PRO A 568 -11.02 -15.67 68.52
N THR A 569 -11.42 -14.40 68.56
CA THR A 569 -10.89 -13.42 69.52
C THR A 569 -11.41 -13.66 70.92
#